data_AF-A0A979FB60-F1
#
_entry.id   AF-A0A979FB60-F1
#
_cell.length_a   1.000
_cell.length_b   1.000
_cell.length_c   1.000
_cell.angle_alpha   90.00
_cell.angle_beta   90.00
_cell.angle_gamma   90.00
#
_symmetry.space_group_name_H-M   'P 1'
#
loop_
_entity.id
_entity.type
_entity.pdbx_description
1 polymer ?
#
loop_
_entity_poly.entity_id
_entity_poly.type
_entity_poly.pdbx_seq_one_letter_code
_entity_poly.pdbx_strand_id
1 'polypeptide(L)'
;MDFKILLLLLCITFISVQGETPQCCLSTAPLSRRILKRVEKVTIQRSNGRCEIDALVLLIRGKRLCAPMWQWKLLEQLKSSLIGQQRF
;
A
#
# COMPACT_ATOMS: atom_id res chain seq x y z
N MET A 1 -9.37 -37.45 24.25
CA MET A 1 -9.37 -36.23 23.42
C MET A 1 -8.96 -36.64 22.02
N ASP A 2 -9.88 -36.53 21.06
CA ASP A 2 -9.70 -37.05 19.72
C ASP A 2 -8.67 -36.24 18.92
N PHE A 3 -7.65 -36.90 18.39
CA PHE A 3 -6.61 -36.30 17.54
C PHE A 3 -7.20 -35.56 16.32
N LYS A 4 -8.36 -36.00 15.83
CA LYS A 4 -9.10 -35.33 14.76
C LYS A 4 -9.57 -33.93 15.17
N ILE A 5 -10.05 -33.77 16.40
CA ILE A 5 -10.54 -32.48 16.92
C ILE A 5 -9.35 -31.54 17.11
N LEU A 6 -8.22 -32.06 17.62
CA LEU A 6 -6.99 -31.29 17.78
C LEU A 6 -6.44 -30.79 16.42
N LEU A 7 -6.46 -31.64 15.39
CA LEU A 7 -6.02 -31.28 14.05
C LEU A 7 -6.92 -30.22 13.41
N LEU A 8 -8.24 -30.34 13.58
CA LEU A 8 -9.21 -29.34 13.11
C LEU A 8 -8.98 -27.98 13.77
N LEU A 9 -8.78 -27.94 15.08
CA LEU A 9 -8.48 -26.71 15.82
C LEU A 9 -7.16 -26.06 15.38
N LEU A 10 -6.14 -26.85 15.08
CA LEU A 10 -4.87 -26.36 14.55
C LEU A 10 -5.04 -25.73 13.16
N CYS A 11 -5.79 -26.36 12.26
CA CYS A 11 -6.05 -25.81 10.93
C CYS A 11 -6.84 -24.50 10.97
N ILE A 12 -7.88 -24.42 11.81
CA ILE A 12 -8.72 -23.22 11.93
C ILE A 12 -7.91 -22.05 12.48
N THR A 13 -7.05 -22.30 13.47
CA THR A 13 -6.17 -21.27 14.02
C THR A 13 -5.15 -20.81 12.99
N PHE A 14 -4.49 -21.71 12.24
CA PHE A 14 -3.54 -21.35 11.18
C PHE A 14 -4.14 -20.48 10.07
N ILE A 15 -5.36 -20.79 9.61
CA ILE A 15 -6.03 -19.98 8.55
C ILE A 15 -6.36 -18.57 9.07
N SER A 16 -6.66 -18.45 10.37
CA SER A 16 -6.99 -17.16 11.00
C SER A 16 -5.77 -16.25 11.20
N VAL A 17 -4.55 -16.78 11.13
CA VAL A 17 -3.29 -16.00 11.22
C VAL A 17 -2.73 -15.62 9.83
N GLN A 18 -3.51 -15.74 8.76
CA GLN A 18 -3.22 -14.98 7.54
C GLN A 18 -3.52 -13.50 7.79
N GLY A 19 -2.67 -12.87 8.61
CA GLY A 19 -2.67 -11.43 8.81
C GLY A 19 -2.56 -10.77 7.44
N GLU A 20 -3.38 -9.74 7.22
CA GLU A 20 -3.36 -8.93 6.01
C GLU A 20 -1.92 -8.58 5.66
N THR A 21 -1.38 -9.22 4.63
CA THR A 21 0.01 -8.97 4.23
C THR A 21 0.10 -7.49 3.91
N PRO A 22 0.96 -6.71 4.61
CA PRO A 22 1.07 -5.30 4.32
C PRO A 22 1.47 -5.19 2.85
N GLN A 23 0.62 -4.56 2.04
CA GLN A 23 0.89 -4.43 0.60
C GLN A 23 1.96 -3.36 0.41
N CYS A 24 3.20 -3.76 0.64
CA CYS A 24 4.37 -2.95 0.43
C CYS A 24 4.70 -2.86 -1.07
N CYS A 25 5.07 -1.66 -1.50
CA CYS A 25 5.80 -1.48 -2.74
C CYS A 25 7.21 -2.06 -2.58
N LEU A 26 7.55 -3.03 -3.41
CA LEU A 26 8.89 -3.62 -3.50
C LEU A 26 9.74 -2.92 -4.58
N SER A 27 9.09 -2.24 -5.52
CA SER A 27 9.74 -1.48 -6.58
C SER A 27 8.92 -0.24 -6.89
N THR A 28 9.59 0.78 -7.44
CA THR A 28 8.96 2.04 -7.85
C THR A 28 9.24 2.32 -9.32
N ALA A 29 8.26 2.88 -10.01
CA ALA A 29 8.42 3.30 -11.39
C ALA A 29 7.99 4.77 -11.54
N PRO A 30 8.76 5.60 -12.25
CA PRO A 30 8.37 6.98 -12.49
C PRO A 30 7.10 7.04 -13.33
N LEU A 31 6.12 7.79 -12.87
CA LEU A 31 4.85 7.97 -13.57
C LEU A 31 4.83 9.27 -14.37
N SER A 32 4.16 9.23 -15.51
CA SER A 32 3.95 10.42 -16.34
C SER A 32 2.91 11.35 -15.72
N ARG A 33 2.98 12.65 -16.07
CA ARG A 33 2.01 13.67 -15.62
C ARG A 33 0.56 13.29 -15.92
N ARG A 34 0.30 12.61 -17.05
CA ARG A 34 -1.05 12.12 -17.43
C ARG A 34 -1.59 11.07 -16.46
N ILE A 35 -0.71 10.24 -15.88
CA ILE A 35 -1.11 9.24 -14.89
C ILE A 35 -1.33 9.92 -13.54
N LEU A 36 -0.41 10.80 -13.11
CA LEU A 36 -0.51 11.52 -11.84
C LEU A 36 -1.80 12.35 -11.71
N LYS A 37 -2.29 12.95 -12.81
CA LYS A 37 -3.58 13.68 -12.84
C LYS A 37 -4.80 12.79 -12.54
N ARG A 38 -4.71 11.49 -12.82
CA ARG A 38 -5.80 10.51 -12.63
C ARG A 38 -5.78 9.84 -11.26
N VAL A 39 -4.83 10.20 -10.40
CA VAL A 39 -4.74 9.66 -9.06
C VAL A 39 -5.96 10.07 -8.24
N GLU A 40 -6.53 9.09 -7.55
CA GLU A 40 -7.69 9.24 -6.67
C GLU A 40 -7.24 9.37 -5.21
N LYS A 41 -6.25 8.57 -4.80
CA LYS A 41 -5.70 8.58 -3.45
C LYS A 41 -4.19 8.41 -3.47
N VAL A 42 -3.53 9.03 -2.49
CA VAL A 42 -2.09 8.98 -2.29
C VAL A 42 -1.83 8.54 -0.87
N THR A 43 -0.88 7.63 -0.68
CA THR A 43 -0.41 7.20 0.64
C THR A 43 1.11 7.09 0.61
N ILE A 44 1.76 7.60 1.66
CA ILE A 44 3.22 7.52 1.79
C ILE A 44 3.55 6.21 2.50
N GLN A 45 4.30 5.36 1.83
CA GLN A 45 4.97 4.21 2.44
C GLN A 45 6.34 4.68 2.92
N ARG A 46 6.63 4.44 4.21
CA ARG A 46 7.95 4.65 4.79
C ARG A 46 8.63 3.33 5.06
N SER A 47 9.95 3.31 4.94
CA SER A 47 10.80 2.23 5.43
C SER A 47 10.80 2.25 6.97
N ASN A 48 10.11 1.29 7.58
CA ASN A 48 9.92 1.23 9.04
C ASN A 48 9.96 -0.20 9.60
N GLY A 49 10.66 -1.10 8.90
CA GLY A 49 10.76 -2.52 9.27
C GLY A 49 9.55 -3.37 8.87
N ARG A 50 8.41 -2.78 8.47
CA ARG A 50 7.31 -3.50 7.81
C ARG A 50 7.42 -3.49 6.29
N CYS A 51 7.87 -2.37 5.73
CA CYS A 51 8.27 -2.24 4.34
C CYS A 51 9.73 -1.79 4.28
N GLU A 52 10.48 -2.25 3.27
CA GLU A 52 11.93 -2.01 3.18
C GLU A 52 12.27 -0.67 2.49
N ILE A 53 11.39 -0.17 1.59
CA ILE A 53 11.65 1.02 0.79
C ILE A 53 10.62 2.12 1.03
N ASP A 54 11.05 3.38 0.88
CA ASP A 54 10.15 4.52 0.80
C ASP A 54 9.50 4.59 -0.58
N ALA A 55 8.18 4.74 -0.62
CA ALA A 55 7.43 4.80 -1.87
C ALA A 55 6.14 5.63 -1.74
N LEU A 56 5.69 6.17 -2.87
CA LEU A 56 4.36 6.74 -3.00
C LEU A 56 3.42 5.67 -3.55
N VAL A 57 2.44 5.29 -2.75
CA VAL A 57 1.37 4.38 -3.14
C VAL A 57 0.23 5.21 -3.70
N LEU A 58 -0.06 5.04 -4.99
CA LEU A 58 -1.09 5.78 -5.71
C LEU A 58 -2.23 4.85 -6.09
N LEU A 59 -3.46 5.24 -5.79
CA LEU A 59 -4.66 4.53 -6.23
C LEU A 59 -5.21 5.19 -7.48
N ILE A 60 -5.37 4.42 -8.55
CA ILE A 60 -5.93 4.85 -9.83
C ILE A 60 -6.92 3.81 -10.29
N ARG A 61 -8.22 4.15 -10.35
CA ARG A 61 -9.29 3.24 -10.79
C ARG A 61 -9.26 1.89 -10.05
N GLY A 62 -9.05 1.94 -8.73
CA GLY A 62 -8.94 0.74 -7.89
C GLY A 62 -7.62 -0.03 -8.00
N LYS A 63 -6.67 0.37 -8.85
CA LYS A 63 -5.34 -0.24 -8.95
C LYS A 63 -4.30 0.55 -8.18
N ARG A 64 -3.44 -0.15 -7.43
CA ARG A 64 -2.29 0.43 -6.72
C ARG A 64 -1.08 0.51 -7.64
N LEU A 65 -0.45 1.67 -7.69
CA LEU A 65 0.81 1.92 -8.39
C LEU A 65 1.84 2.50 -7.43
N CYS A 66 3.09 2.11 -7.60
CA CYS A 66 4.21 2.53 -6.76
C CYS A 66 5.08 3.53 -7.53
N ALA A 67 5.18 4.75 -7.01
CA ALA A 67 6.00 5.81 -7.57
C ALA A 67 7.12 6.21 -6.60
N PRO A 68 8.25 6.71 -7.11
CA PRO A 68 9.36 7.13 -6.27
C PRO A 68 9.08 8.47 -5.56
N MET A 69 9.66 8.66 -4.38
CA MET A 69 9.39 9.80 -3.49
C MET A 69 9.67 11.17 -4.10
N TRP A 70 10.64 11.29 -5.01
CA TRP A 70 10.97 12.56 -5.67
C TRP A 70 9.85 13.09 -6.56
N GLN A 71 8.91 12.24 -6.99
CA GLN A 71 7.72 12.66 -7.75
C GLN A 71 6.65 13.32 -6.87
N TRP A 72 6.82 13.32 -5.54
CA TRP A 72 5.90 13.99 -4.60
C TRP A 72 5.67 15.44 -4.97
N LYS A 73 6.74 16.20 -5.24
CA LYS A 73 6.64 17.63 -5.59
C LYS A 73 5.76 17.85 -6.83
N LEU A 74 5.90 16.99 -7.83
CA LEU A 74 5.11 17.07 -9.06
C LEU A 74 3.64 16.68 -8.80
N LEU A 75 3.41 15.67 -7.97
CA LEU A 75 2.06 15.26 -7.57
C LEU A 75 1.36 16.37 -6.77
N GLU A 76 2.07 17.03 -5.87
CA GLU A 76 1.57 18.13 -5.03
C GLU A 76 1.17 19.34 -5.87
N GLN A 77 1.96 19.68 -6.89
CA GLN A 77 1.60 20.70 -7.86
C GLN A 77 0.34 20.36 -8.67
N LEU A 78 0.12 19.07 -8.99
CA LEU A 78 -0.99 18.63 -9.83
C LEU A 78 -2.29 18.36 -9.05
N LYS A 79 -2.19 18.02 -7.77
CA LYS A 79 -3.28 17.49 -6.94
C LYS A 79 -3.18 17.99 -5.48
N SER A 80 -3.00 19.30 -5.29
CA SER A 80 -2.94 19.93 -3.95
C SER A 80 -4.14 19.59 -3.07
N SER A 81 -5.35 19.46 -3.64
CA SER A 81 -6.58 19.12 -2.92
C SER A 81 -6.61 17.68 -2.36
N LEU A 82 -5.92 16.71 -2.97
CA LEU A 82 -5.91 15.32 -2.48
C LEU A 82 -5.00 15.09 -1.28
N ILE A 83 -3.99 15.96 -1.11
CA ILE A 83 -2.96 15.80 -0.08
C ILE A 83 -3.45 16.32 1.28
N GLY A 84 -4.40 17.28 1.28
CA GLY A 84 -5.00 17.80 2.51
C GLY A 84 -5.76 16.76 3.34
N GLN A 85 -6.24 15.68 2.72
CA GLN A 85 -7.07 14.66 3.38
C GLN A 85 -6.24 13.55 4.09
N GLN A 86 -4.92 13.60 4.02
CA GLN A 86 -4.00 12.61 4.63
C GLN A 86 -3.32 13.14 5.93
N ARG A 87 -3.75 14.30 6.46
CA ARG A 87 -3.16 14.99 7.62
C ARG A 87 -4.00 14.94 8.91
N PHE A 88 -4.94 13.98 9.03
CA PHE A 88 -5.68 13.71 10.27
C PHE A 88 -5.26 12.36 10.84
#